data_AF-A0A636LNA4-F1
#
_entry.id   AF-A0A636LNA4-F1
#
_cell.length_a   1.000
_cell.length_b   1.000
_cell.length_c   1.000
_cell.angle_alpha   90.00
_cell.angle_beta   90.00
_cell.angle_gamma   90.00
#
_symmetry.space_group_name_H-M   'P 1'
#
loop_
_entity.id
_entity.type
_entity.pdbx_description
1 polymer ?
#
loop_
_entity_poly.entity_id
_entity_poly.type
_entity_poly.pdbx_seq_one_letter_code
_entity_poly.pdbx_strand_id
1 'polypeptide(L)' 'WEQEMSAGCAVMAMQMAAIAQGFNGIWRSGALTESAIVREAFECRPQDKIVGFLYLGTPQLKASTTISTPDPTPFVRYF' A
#
# COMPACT_ATOMS: atom_id res chain seq x y z
N TRP A 1 2.88 11.74 -11.81
CA TRP A 1 3.08 10.27 -11.84
C TRP A 1 4.13 9.82 -10.85
N GLU A 2 5.39 10.26 -10.97
CA GLU A 2 6.47 9.83 -10.05
C GLU A 2 6.17 10.09 -8.56
N GLN A 3 5.58 11.24 -8.23
CA GLN A 3 5.21 11.60 -6.85
C GLN A 3 4.18 10.63 -6.23
N GLU A 4 3.24 10.13 -7.02
CA GLU A 4 2.25 9.15 -6.53
C GLU A 4 2.86 7.74 -6.46
N MET A 5 3.72 7.39 -7.43
CA MET A 5 4.41 6.11 -7.43
C MET A 5 5.41 5.98 -6.28
N SER A 6 6.15 7.04 -5.96
CA SER A 6 7.09 7.05 -4.84
C SER A 6 6.38 6.88 -3.50
N ALA A 7 5.19 7.46 -3.35
CA ALA A 7 4.33 7.22 -2.19
C ALA A 7 3.86 5.77 -2.11
N GLY A 8 3.52 5.14 -3.25
CA GLY A 8 3.24 3.70 -3.32
C GLY A 8 4.43 2.83 -2.89
N CYS A 9 5.64 3.16 -3.38
CA CYS A 9 6.88 2.49 -2.95
C CYS A 9 7.12 2.65 -1.44
N ALA A 10 6.87 3.84 -0.89
CA ALA A 10 7.01 4.09 0.54
C ALA A 10 6.03 3.25 1.37
N VAL A 11 4.76 3.16 0.95
CA VAL A 11 3.76 2.32 1.64
C VAL A 11 4.12 0.84 1.59
N MET A 12 4.63 0.35 0.46
CA MET A 12 5.13 -1.02 0.34
C MET A 12 6.31 -1.27 1.28
N ALA A 13 7.29 -0.34 1.33
CA ALA A 13 8.44 -0.46 2.22
C ALA A 13 8.01 -0.47 3.71
N MET A 14 7.07 0.39 4.11
CA MET A 14 6.51 0.40 5.46
C MET A 14 5.78 -0.91 5.80
N GLN A 15 5.03 -1.47 4.86
CA GLN A 15 4.35 -2.75 5.04
C GLN A 15 5.37 -3.89 5.22
N MET A 16 6.44 -3.92 4.42
CA MET A 16 7.50 -4.92 4.57
C MET A 16 8.25 -4.75 5.90
N ALA A 17 8.49 -3.51 6.35
CA ALA A 17 9.08 -3.24 7.65
C ALA A 17 8.20 -3.72 8.82
N ALA A 18 6.87 -3.61 8.71
CA ALA A 18 5.95 -4.16 9.69
C ALA A 18 6.03 -5.70 9.75
N ILE A 19 6.05 -6.36 8.59
CA ILE A 19 6.23 -7.81 8.48
C ILE A 19 7.53 -8.26 9.14
N ALA A 20 8.65 -7.57 8.86
CA ALA A 20 9.95 -7.88 9.43
C ALA A 20 9.97 -7.80 10.97
N GLN A 21 9.07 -7.02 11.58
CA GLN A 21 8.93 -6.85 13.02
C GLN A 21 7.87 -7.77 13.65
N GLY A 22 7.30 -8.72 12.89
CA GLY A 22 6.27 -9.63 13.37
C GLY A 22 4.85 -9.04 13.39
N PHE A 23 4.67 -7.85 12.82
CA PHE A 23 3.36 -7.26 12.55
C PHE A 23 2.91 -7.57 11.12
N ASN A 24 1.75 -7.07 10.72
CA ASN A 24 1.34 -7.05 9.33
C ASN A 24 0.66 -5.72 9.01
N GLY A 25 0.58 -5.40 7.73
CA GLY A 25 -0.11 -4.22 7.24
C GLY A 25 -1.08 -4.55 6.12
N ILE A 26 -2.18 -3.79 6.03
CA ILE A 26 -3.03 -3.77 4.84
C ILE A 26 -3.19 -2.33 4.38
N TRP A 27 -2.73 -2.07 3.15
CA TRP A 27 -2.94 -0.79 2.50
C TRP A 27 -4.33 -0.76 1.86
N ARG A 28 -5.16 0.20 2.27
CA ARG A 28 -6.48 0.46 1.67
C ARG A 28 -6.55 1.87 1.14
N SER A 29 -6.97 1.99 -0.11
CA SER A 29 -7.42 3.24 -0.73
C SER A 29 -8.95 3.21 -0.88
N GLY A 30 -9.52 3.94 -1.85
CA GLY A 30 -10.95 3.93 -2.16
C GLY A 30 -11.54 5.33 -2.17
N ALA A 31 -12.84 5.48 -2.42
CA ALA A 31 -13.50 6.78 -2.60
C ALA A 31 -13.28 7.77 -1.44
N LEU A 32 -13.03 7.27 -0.23
CA LEU A 32 -12.76 8.11 0.94
C LEU A 32 -11.42 8.86 0.85
N THR A 33 -10.45 8.43 0.04
CA THR A 33 -9.19 9.18 -0.14
C THR A 33 -9.40 10.51 -0.87
N GLU A 34 -10.46 10.61 -1.68
CA GLU A 34 -10.84 11.82 -2.42
C GLU A 34 -11.99 12.59 -1.76
N SER A 35 -12.54 12.09 -0.66
CA SER A 35 -13.61 12.77 0.09
C SER A 35 -13.11 14.12 0.62
N ALA A 36 -13.84 15.19 0.32
CA ALA A 36 -13.49 16.54 0.78
C ALA A 36 -13.35 16.62 2.31
N ILE A 37 -14.27 15.98 3.04
CA ILE A 37 -14.26 15.95 4.51
C ILE A 37 -13.00 15.25 5.03
N VAL A 38 -12.57 14.15 4.39
CA VAL A 38 -11.39 13.40 4.81
C VAL A 38 -10.12 14.20 4.50
N ARG A 39 -10.04 14.81 3.31
CA ARG A 39 -8.90 15.66 2.91
C ARG A 39 -8.76 16.88 3.82
N GLU A 40 -9.86 17.52 4.18
CA GLU A 40 -9.88 18.63 5.14
C GLU A 40 -9.44 18.17 6.54
N ALA A 41 -9.90 17.01 7.00
CA ALA A 41 -9.47 16.45 8.29
C ALA A 41 -7.97 16.12 8.36
N PHE A 42 -7.33 15.83 7.23
CA PHE A 42 -5.87 15.68 7.10
C PHE A 42 -5.16 16.98 6.67
N GLU A 43 -5.86 18.12 6.68
CA GLU A 43 -5.32 19.45 6.32
C GLU A 43 -4.63 19.47 4.94
N CYS A 44 -5.15 18.68 3.99
CA CYS A 44 -4.57 18.56 2.65
C CYS A 44 -4.75 19.86 1.85
N ARG A 45 -3.66 20.39 1.30
CA ARG A 45 -3.68 21.49 0.33
C ARG A 45 -4.23 21.03 -1.02
N PRO A 46 -4.52 21.94 -1.96
CA PRO A 46 -5.00 21.58 -3.30
C PRO A 46 -4.10 20.59 -4.05
N GLN A 47 -2.78 20.68 -3.86
CA GLN A 47 -1.78 19.81 -4.47
C GLN A 47 -1.52 18.50 -3.70
N ASP A 48 -2.00 18.37 -2.46
CA ASP A 48 -1.76 17.19 -1.65
C ASP A 48 -2.75 16.07 -2.05
N LYS A 49 -2.33 14.82 -1.85
CA LYS A 49 -3.17 13.64 -2.14
C LYS A 49 -2.98 12.58 -1.08
N ILE A 50 -4.09 12.07 -0.57
CA ILE A 50 -4.10 10.88 0.28
C ILE A 50 -3.96 9.67 -0.64
N VAL A 51 -2.80 9.00 -0.60
CA VAL A 51 -2.55 7.79 -1.41
C VAL A 51 -3.20 6.53 -0.82
N GLY A 52 -3.63 6.60 0.44
CA GLY A 52 -4.41 5.59 1.14
C GLY A 52 -4.03 5.51 2.62
N PHE A 53 -4.55 4.48 3.27
CA PHE A 53 -4.42 4.24 4.70
C PHE A 53 -3.75 2.88 4.93
N LEU A 54 -2.62 2.87 5.63
CA LEU A 54 -1.91 1.65 6.00
C LEU A 54 -2.35 1.24 7.41
N TYR A 55 -3.19 0.21 7.50
CA TYR A 55 -3.60 -0.36 8.79
C TYR A 55 -2.51 -1.32 9.25
N LEU A 56 -2.04 -1.16 10.48
CA LEU A 56 -1.00 -2.01 11.08
C LEU A 56 -1.56 -2.75 12.31
N GLY A 57 -1.07 -3.95 12.54
CA GLY A 57 -1.43 -4.73 13.73
C GLY A 57 -0.81 -6.12 13.76
N THR A 58 -1.12 -6.87 14.81
CA THR A 58 -0.70 -8.27 14.92
C THR A 58 -1.62 -9.15 14.07
N PRO A 59 -1.08 -9.93 13.11
CA PRO A 59 -1.89 -10.81 12.28
C PRO A 59 -2.51 -11.92 13.12
N GLN A 60 -3.83 -12.13 13.01
CA GLN A 60 -4.54 -13.19 13.74
C GLN A 60 -4.37 -14.58 13.10
N LEU A 61 -4.13 -14.61 11.78
CA LEU A 61 -3.85 -15.83 11.03
C LEU A 61 -2.37 -15.83 10.64
N LYS A 62 -1.72 -16.98 10.79
CA LYS A 62 -0.38 -17.17 10.20
C LYS A 62 -0.50 -17.06 8.69
N ALA A 63 0.45 -16.36 8.07
CA ALA A 63 0.59 -16.37 6.62
C ALA A 63 0.69 -17.82 6.13
N SER A 64 0.07 -18.11 4.98
CA SER A 64 0.19 -19.41 4.33
C SER A 64 1.67 -19.73 4.13
N THR A 65 2.11 -20.91 4.57
CA THR A 65 3.47 -21.39 4.31
C THR A 65 3.63 -21.95 2.89
N THR A 66 2.53 -22.09 2.15
CA THR A 66 2.55 -22.52 0.75
C THR A 66 2.73 -21.30 -0.13
N ILE A 67 3.96 -21.08 -0.59
CA ILE A 67 4.30 -20.04 -1.56
C ILE A 67 4.19 -20.64 -2.96
N SER A 68 3.27 -20.12 -3.78
CA SER A 68 3.23 -20.41 -5.22
C SER A 68 3.89 -19.27 -5.96
N THR A 69 5.01 -19.53 -6.62
CA THR A 69 5.66 -18.55 -7.49
C THR A 69 4.81 -18.33 -8.76
N PRO A 70 4.39 -17.10 -9.07
CA PRO A 70 3.65 -16.82 -10.31
C PRO A 70 4.57 -16.96 -11.54
N ASP A 71 4.02 -17.42 -12.68
CA ASP A 71 4.74 -17.46 -13.96
C ASP A 71 4.76 -16.06 -14.61
N PRO A 72 5.95 -15.43 -14.77
CA PRO A 72 6.04 -14.11 -15.39
C PRO A 72 5.98 -14.15 -16.92
N THR A 73 6.11 -15.32 -17.56
CA THR A 73 6.25 -15.47 -19.02
C THR A 73 5.18 -14.72 -19.83
N PRO A 74 3.88 -14.72 -19.46
CA PRO A 74 2.86 -13.99 -20.20
C PRO A 74 3.01 -12.45 -20.18
N PHE A 75 3.80 -11.91 -19.25
CA PHE A 75 3.98 -10.47 -19.02
C PHE A 75 5.33 -9.92 -19.52
N VAL A 76 6.21 -10.75 -20.09
CA VAL A 76 7.53 -10.33 -20.59
C VAL A 76 7.50 -10.22 -22.12
N ARG A 77 8.05 -9.12 -22.66
CA ARG A 77 8.29 -8.93 -24.11
C ARG A 77 9.75 -8.51 -24.32
N TYR A 78 10.41 -9.13 -25.29
CA TYR A 78 11.74 -8.73 -25.73
C TYR A 78 11.60 -7.73 -26.88
N PHE A 79 12.27 -6.58 -26.75
CA PHE A 79 12.31 -5.53 -27.76
C PHE A 79 13.54 -5.69 -28.64
#